data_AF-A0A1C2JEA1-F1
#
_entry.id   AF-A0A1C2JEA1-F1
#
_cell.length_a   1.000
_cell.length_b   1.000
_cell.length_c   1.000
_cell.angle_alpha   90.00
_cell.angle_beta   90.00
_cell.angle_gamma   90.00
#
_symmetry.space_group_name_H-M   'P 1'
#
loop_
_entity.id
_entity.type
_entity.pdbx_description
1 polymer ?
#
loop_
_entity_poly.entity_id
_entity_poly.type
_entity_poly.pdbx_seq_one_letter_code
_entity_poly.pdbx_strand_id
1 'polypeptide(L)'
;MKKLIRLIAEAKELDDCKMILQLVVEDENLVAQEHFGYQNEEGDIYPFILYAPDSTHEVMQKMEFGACCENVATTNLFTKRIIVGEYFTLIEDKDEYTYQITHVTEMM
;
A
#
# COMPACT_ATOMS: atom_id res chain seq x y z
N MET A 1 -4.09 -16.19 15.46
CA MET A 1 -3.07 -15.29 16.09
C MET A 1 -2.78 -14.16 15.13
N LYS A 2 -2.83 -12.90 15.58
CA LYS A 2 -2.56 -11.74 14.72
C LYS A 2 -1.08 -11.61 14.39
N LYS A 3 -0.76 -11.32 13.13
CA LYS A 3 0.58 -11.08 12.62
C LYS A 3 0.62 -9.75 11.88
N LEU A 4 1.65 -8.95 12.16
CA LEU A 4 1.97 -7.78 11.34
C LEU A 4 2.87 -8.23 10.20
N ILE A 5 2.49 -7.97 8.96
CA ILE A 5 3.29 -8.29 7.79
C ILE A 5 3.54 -7.04 6.96
N ARG A 6 4.71 -6.97 6.33
CA ARG A 6 5.01 -6.01 5.28
C ARG A 6 5.05 -6.74 3.95
N LEU A 7 4.32 -6.24 2.96
CA LEU A 7 4.40 -6.73 1.59
C LEU A 7 5.02 -5.67 0.69
N ILE A 8 5.77 -6.15 -0.31
CA ILE A 8 6.24 -5.35 -1.43
C ILE A 8 5.60 -5.95 -2.67
N ALA A 9 4.99 -5.10 -3.50
CA ALA A 9 4.31 -5.53 -4.70
C ALA A 9 4.66 -4.64 -5.89
N GLU A 10 4.85 -5.26 -7.05
CA GLU A 10 5.30 -4.60 -8.27
C GLU A 10 4.13 -4.38 -9.21
N ALA A 11 3.97 -3.16 -9.71
CA ALA A 11 2.95 -2.85 -10.71
C ALA A 11 3.30 -3.55 -12.04
N LYS A 12 2.32 -4.14 -12.72
CA LYS A 12 2.55 -4.78 -14.03
C LYS A 12 2.51 -3.82 -15.21
N GLU A 13 1.84 -2.68 -15.03
CA GLU A 13 1.51 -1.73 -16.10
C GLU A 13 2.16 -0.36 -15.88
N LEU A 14 2.83 -0.18 -14.75
CA LEU A 14 3.62 1.00 -14.43
C LEU A 14 5.07 0.56 -14.30
N ASP A 15 5.94 1.09 -15.15
CA ASP A 15 7.36 0.82 -15.04
C ASP A 15 7.85 1.29 -13.66
N ASP A 16 8.63 0.43 -13.00
CA ASP A 16 9.57 0.81 -11.94
C ASP A 16 8.98 1.31 -10.62
N CYS A 17 7.70 1.03 -10.36
CA CYS A 17 7.04 1.35 -9.10
C CYS A 17 6.70 0.08 -8.30
N LYS A 18 7.29 -0.04 -7.10
CA LYS A 18 6.91 -1.06 -6.12
C LYS A 18 6.13 -0.42 -4.98
N MET A 19 4.94 -0.92 -4.69
CA MET A 19 4.15 -0.51 -3.54
C MET A 19 4.58 -1.27 -2.29
N ILE A 20 4.62 -0.58 -1.16
CA ILE A 20 4.83 -1.18 0.16
C ILE A 20 3.55 -1.02 0.97
N LEU A 21 3.00 -2.14 1.42
CA LEU A 21 1.85 -2.16 2.32
C LEU A 21 2.22 -2.85 3.64
N GLN A 22 1.62 -2.36 4.73
CA GLN A 22 1.68 -2.97 6.03
C GLN A 22 0.29 -3.51 6.39
N LEU A 23 0.19 -4.82 6.64
CA LEU A 23 -1.07 -5.50 6.88
C LEU A 23 -1.06 -6.19 8.24
N VAL A 24 -2.21 -6.21 8.90
CA VAL A 24 -2.46 -7.08 10.05
C VAL A 24 -3.30 -8.24 9.55
N VAL A 25 -2.78 -9.47 9.69
CA VAL A 25 -3.43 -10.70 9.24
C VAL A 25 -3.74 -11.59 10.43
N GLU A 26 -4.92 -12.20 10.44
CA GLU A 26 -5.36 -13.18 11.44
C GLU A 26 -5.92 -14.42 10.76
N ASP A 27 -5.31 -15.58 11.02
CA ASP A 27 -5.73 -16.88 10.50
C ASP A 27 -6.00 -16.83 8.97
N GLU A 28 -5.08 -16.21 8.24
CA GLU A 28 -5.07 -15.97 6.78
C GLU A 28 -5.98 -14.84 6.27
N ASN A 29 -6.76 -14.20 7.13
CA ASN A 29 -7.65 -13.10 6.76
C ASN A 29 -7.01 -11.73 7.05
N LEU A 30 -7.21 -10.78 6.14
CA LEU A 30 -6.82 -9.39 6.36
C LEU A 30 -7.73 -8.74 7.42
N VAL A 31 -7.15 -8.19 8.47
CA VAL A 31 -7.85 -7.50 9.56
C VAL A 31 -7.72 -5.98 9.44
N ALA A 32 -6.53 -5.51 9.07
CA ALA A 32 -6.25 -4.10 8.86
C ALA A 32 -5.17 -3.91 7.81
N GLN A 33 -5.23 -2.77 7.11
CA GLN A 33 -4.29 -2.41 6.06
C GLN A 33 -3.88 -0.96 6.21
N GLU A 34 -2.59 -0.72 6.06
CA GLU A 34 -1.97 0.61 6.05
C GLU A 34 -1.08 0.70 4.79
N HIS A 35 -1.30 1.74 3.98
CA HIS A 35 -0.43 2.02 2.84
C HIS A 35 0.83 2.71 3.36
N PHE A 36 2.00 2.10 3.14
CA PHE A 36 3.23 2.54 3.79
C PHE A 36 4.10 3.43 2.89
N GLY A 37 4.12 3.16 1.58
CA GLY A 37 4.89 3.96 0.62
C GLY A 37 5.12 3.24 -0.70
N TYR A 38 6.04 3.76 -1.50
CA TYR A 38 6.57 3.10 -2.69
C TYR A 38 8.10 3.00 -2.62
N GLN A 39 8.64 2.06 -3.39
CA GLN A 39 10.06 1.85 -3.59
C GLN A 39 10.38 2.06 -5.07
N ASN A 40 11.38 2.91 -5.34
CA ASN A 40 11.89 3.14 -6.70
C ASN A 40 12.86 2.01 -7.13
N GLU A 41 13.41 2.10 -8.34
CA GLU A 41 14.38 1.12 -8.87
C GLU A 41 15.65 1.00 -8.03
N GLU A 42 16.10 2.10 -7.42
CA GLU A 42 17.31 2.17 -6.62
C GLU A 42 17.13 1.51 -5.23
N GLY A 43 15.88 1.17 -4.88
CA GLY A 43 15.52 0.57 -3.61
C GLY A 43 15.17 1.58 -2.51
N ASP A 44 15.21 2.88 -2.84
CA ASP A 44 14.83 3.95 -1.92
C ASP A 44 13.33 3.91 -1.63
N ILE A 45 12.99 4.05 -0.36
CA ILE A 45 11.62 3.99 0.13
C ILE A 45 11.11 5.40 0.35
N TYR A 46 10.03 5.74 -0.35
CA TYR A 46 9.32 7.01 -0.20
C TYR A 46 7.97 6.75 0.45
N PRO A 47 7.66 7.38 1.60
CA PRO A 47 6.32 7.32 2.17
C PRO A 47 5.33 8.05 1.26
N PHE A 48 4.04 7.70 1.35
CA PHE A 48 3.00 8.53 0.73
C PHE A 48 2.99 9.90 1.41
N ILE A 49 3.11 10.98 0.62
CA ILE A 49 3.02 12.35 1.13
C ILE A 49 1.56 12.79 1.00
N LEU A 50 0.90 13.09 2.13
CA LEU A 50 -0.45 13.61 2.12
C LEU A 50 -0.45 15.13 1.93
N TYR A 51 -1.32 15.61 1.07
CA TYR A 51 -1.69 17.02 1.00
C TYR A 51 -3.06 17.17 1.66
N ALA A 52 -3.10 17.49 2.94
CA ALA A 52 -4.35 17.84 3.62
C ALA A 52 -4.53 19.36 3.53
N PRO A 53 -5.70 19.86 3.11
CA PRO A 53 -6.02 21.28 3.28
C PRO A 53 -6.08 21.58 4.78
N ASP A 54 -5.36 22.61 5.23
CA ASP A 54 -5.53 23.08 6.59
C ASP A 54 -6.82 23.90 6.74
N SER A 55 -7.21 24.24 7.97
CA SER A 55 -8.39 25.07 8.26
C SER A 55 -8.35 26.47 7.63
N THR A 56 -7.25 26.84 6.97
CA THR A 56 -7.02 28.13 6.31
C THR A 56 -6.94 28.03 4.77
N HIS A 57 -7.16 26.84 4.19
CA HIS A 57 -7.03 26.56 2.75
C HIS A 57 -5.60 26.75 2.20
N GLU A 58 -4.58 26.81 3.06
CA GLU A 58 -3.18 26.73 2.63
C GLU A 58 -2.79 25.25 2.49
N VAL A 59 -2.20 24.89 1.34
CA VAL A 59 -1.73 23.52 1.09
C VAL A 59 -0.42 23.33 1.85
N MET A 60 -0.50 22.84 3.09
CA MET A 60 0.68 22.40 3.81
C MET A 60 1.03 20.95 3.42
N GLN A 61 2.31 20.74 3.06
CA GLN A 61 2.87 19.40 2.91
C GLN A 61 2.98 18.76 4.29
N LYS A 62 2.17 17.75 4.58
CA LYS A 62 2.27 16.99 5.83
C LYS A 62 2.80 15.60 5.51
N MET A 63 4.03 15.31 5.94
CA MET A 63 4.54 13.95 5.94
C MET A 63 3.81 13.16 7.03
N GLU A 64 2.79 12.40 6.63
CA GLU A 64 2.16 11.42 7.51
C GLU A 64 2.59 10.00 7.11
N PHE A 65 2.94 9.20 8.11
CA PHE A 65 3.00 7.75 7.96
C PHE A 65 1.55 7.26 8.11
N GLY A 66 0.89 6.93 7.01
CA GLY A 66 -0.52 6.52 7.04
C GLY A 66 -1.19 6.55 5.67
N ALA A 67 -2.29 5.80 5.56
CA ALA A 67 -3.05 5.58 4.33
C ALA A 67 -3.39 6.88 3.58
N CYS A 68 -3.24 6.83 2.25
CA CYS A 68 -3.48 7.97 1.36
C CYS A 68 -4.88 8.58 1.52
N CYS A 69 -4.93 9.91 1.38
CA CYS A 69 -6.01 10.85 1.65
C CYS A 69 -7.25 10.62 0.77
N GLU A 70 -8.41 11.07 1.29
CA GLU A 70 -9.71 11.46 0.70
C GLU A 70 -10.28 10.77 -0.56
N ASN A 71 -9.46 10.35 -1.52
CA ASN A 71 -9.80 9.36 -2.53
C ASN A 71 -9.37 7.99 -2.03
N VAL A 72 -10.35 7.18 -1.63
CA VAL A 72 -10.12 5.88 -1.01
C VAL A 72 -9.47 4.94 -2.03
N ALA A 73 -8.15 4.97 -2.12
CA ALA A 73 -7.40 3.95 -2.81
C ALA A 73 -7.68 2.63 -2.07
N THR A 74 -8.50 1.76 -2.67
CA THR A 74 -8.90 0.49 -2.07
C THR A 74 -8.14 -0.63 -2.73
N THR A 75 -7.84 -1.68 -1.98
CA THR A 75 -7.30 -2.91 -2.58
C THR A 75 -8.28 -4.06 -2.41
N ASN A 76 -8.26 -5.01 -3.34
CA ASN A 76 -9.05 -6.24 -3.21
C ASN A 76 -8.37 -7.32 -2.33
N LEU A 77 -7.32 -6.97 -1.58
CA LEU A 77 -6.51 -7.90 -0.78
C LEU A 77 -7.30 -8.72 0.25
N PHE A 78 -8.43 -8.21 0.74
CA PHE A 78 -9.32 -8.94 1.65
C PHE A 78 -9.89 -10.24 1.07
N THR A 79 -9.86 -10.40 -0.26
CA THR A 79 -10.29 -11.63 -0.97
C THR A 79 -9.12 -12.50 -1.44
N LYS A 80 -7.87 -12.09 -1.17
CA LYS A 80 -6.67 -12.67 -1.76
C LYS A 80 -5.80 -13.38 -0.72
N ARG A 81 -5.03 -14.36 -1.20
CA ARG A 81 -3.97 -14.99 -0.41
C ARG A 81 -2.75 -14.07 -0.42
N ILE A 82 -2.18 -13.79 0.76
CA ILE A 82 -0.99 -12.97 0.88
C ILE A 82 0.27 -13.84 0.76
N ILE A 83 0.61 -14.22 -0.48
CA ILE A 83 1.74 -15.11 -0.81
C ILE A 83 2.52 -14.50 -2.00
N VAL A 84 3.85 -14.65 -2.01
CA VAL A 84 4.69 -14.23 -3.14
C VAL A 84 4.22 -14.89 -4.44
N GLY A 85 4.10 -14.10 -5.50
CA GLY A 85 3.64 -14.50 -6.82
C GLY A 85 2.15 -14.25 -7.08
N GLU A 86 1.33 -14.11 -6.02
CA GLU A 86 -0.10 -13.77 -6.12
C GLU A 86 -0.31 -12.31 -6.52
N TYR A 87 -1.51 -12.04 -7.05
CA TYR A 87 -1.88 -10.73 -7.58
C TYR A 87 -3.03 -10.10 -6.81
N PHE A 88 -2.98 -8.77 -6.72
CA PHE A 88 -4.09 -7.95 -6.23
C PHE A 88 -4.24 -6.70 -7.07
N THR A 89 -5.37 -6.03 -6.89
CA THR A 89 -5.73 -4.81 -7.62
C THR A 89 -5.77 -3.66 -6.63
N LEU A 90 -5.11 -2.55 -6.98
CA LEU A 90 -5.33 -1.25 -6.38
C LEU A 90 -6.36 -0.51 -7.25
N ILE A 91 -7.42 -0.01 -6.62
CA ILE A 91 -8.44 0.80 -7.25
C ILE A 91 -8.23 2.21 -6.74
N GLU A 92 -7.83 3.11 -7.64
CA GLU A 92 -7.63 4.53 -7.36
C GLU A 92 -8.54 5.33 -8.29
N ASP A 93 -9.49 6.06 -7.71
CA ASP A 93 -10.58 6.75 -8.41
C ASP A 93 -11.41 5.83 -9.33
N LYS A 94 -11.04 5.75 -10.61
CA LYS A 94 -11.69 4.93 -11.64
C LYS A 94 -10.72 3.99 -12.35
N ASP A 95 -9.44 4.07 -12.01
CA ASP A 95 -8.39 3.28 -12.62
C ASP A 95 -8.09 2.07 -11.73
N GLU A 96 -7.81 0.94 -12.38
CA GLU A 96 -7.46 -0.31 -11.72
C GLU A 96 -6.02 -0.67 -12.10
N TYR A 97 -5.18 -0.85 -11.10
CA TYR A 97 -3.78 -1.19 -11.27
C TYR A 97 -3.51 -2.58 -10.70
N THR A 98 -2.95 -3.46 -11.51
CA THR A 98 -2.60 -4.82 -11.08
C THR A 98 -1.18 -4.88 -10.52
N TYR A 99 -1.07 -5.39 -9.30
CA TYR A 99 0.18 -5.58 -8.58
C TYR A 99 0.45 -7.07 -8.32
N GLN A 100 1.71 -7.49 -8.48
CA GLN A 100 2.17 -8.83 -8.08
C GLN A 100 2.94 -8.73 -6.76
N ILE A 101 2.60 -9.56 -5.78
CA ILE A 101 3.34 -9.65 -4.52
C ILE A 101 4.71 -10.25 -4.81
N THR A 102 5.79 -9.49 -4.57
CA THR A 102 7.16 -9.95 -4.78
C THR A 102 7.84 -10.33 -3.47
N HIS A 103 7.48 -9.68 -2.36
CA HIS A 103 8.02 -9.98 -1.03
C HIS A 103 6.96 -9.90 0.05
N VAL A 104 7.07 -10.76 1.06
CA VAL A 104 6.26 -10.73 2.30
C VAL A 104 7.21 -10.97 3.47
N THR A 105 7.18 -10.09 4.46
CA THR A 105 8.00 -10.18 5.68
C THR A 105 7.10 -10.11 6.91
N GLU A 106 7.19 -11.11 7.80
CA GLU A 106 6.55 -11.04 9.12
C GLU A 106 7.39 -10.11 10.02
N MET A 107 6.74 -9.12 10.61
CA MET A 107 7.36 -8.14 11.49
C MET A 107 7.28 -8.64 12.93
N MET A 108 8.39 -8.55 13.69
CA MET A 108 8.46 -8.89 15.11
C MET A 108 7.86 -7.80 16.01
#